data_AF-A0A832Z4I3-F1
#
_entry.id   AF-A0A832Z4I3-F1
#
_cell.length_a   1.000
_cell.length_b   1.000
_cell.length_c   1.000
_cell.angle_alpha   90.00
_cell.angle_beta   90.00
_cell.angle_gamma   90.00
#
_symmetry.space_group_name_H-M   'P 1'
#
loop_
_entity.id
_entity.type
_entity.pdbx_description
1 polymer ?
#
loop_
_entity_poly.entity_id
_entity_poly.type
_entity_poly.pdbx_seq_one_letter_code
_entity_poly.pdbx_strand_id
1 'polypeptide(L)'
;MVTPSLACIKVVVRVKGLGEKAQAVVEALKPDDKTAPTWLRVVERVEDGDLVLEVEAPLEKLGSVRNTVNEILEFLYAALKTIEVVSESGKKQ
;
A
#
# COMPACT_ATOMS: atom_id res chain seq x y z
N MET A 1 -24.95 -10.31 -27.39
CA MET A 1 -23.77 -9.43 -27.26
C MET A 1 -23.17 -9.68 -25.90
N VAL A 2 -22.01 -10.33 -25.85
CA VAL A 2 -21.29 -10.54 -24.59
C VAL A 2 -20.38 -9.32 -24.43
N THR A 3 -20.65 -8.49 -23.44
CA THR A 3 -19.72 -7.43 -23.04
C THR A 3 -18.40 -8.11 -22.71
N PRO A 4 -17.26 -7.76 -23.34
CA PRO A 4 -15.99 -8.31 -22.88
C PRO A 4 -15.83 -7.84 -21.44
N SER A 5 -15.86 -8.77 -20.49
CA SER A 5 -15.39 -8.48 -19.14
C SER A 5 -13.93 -8.12 -19.31
N LEU A 6 -13.59 -6.83 -19.23
CA LEU A 6 -12.21 -6.40 -19.13
C LEU A 6 -11.66 -7.07 -17.88
N ALA A 7 -10.85 -8.11 -18.07
CA ALA A 7 -10.24 -8.83 -16.96
C ALA A 7 -9.49 -7.81 -16.09
N CYS A 8 -9.61 -7.97 -14.77
CA CYS A 8 -9.02 -7.05 -13.80
C CYS A 8 -8.02 -7.82 -12.94
N ILE A 9 -6.96 -7.13 -12.51
CA ILE A 9 -6.05 -7.60 -11.48
C ILE A 9 -6.29 -6.82 -10.19
N LYS A 10 -6.35 -7.55 -9.08
CA LYS A 10 -6.34 -7.01 -7.73
C LYS A 10 -5.18 -7.62 -6.96
N VAL A 11 -4.28 -6.79 -6.46
CA VAL A 11 -3.19 -7.19 -5.56
C VAL A 11 -3.52 -6.65 -4.17
N VAL A 12 -3.44 -7.53 -3.17
CA VAL A 12 -3.65 -7.15 -1.77
C VAL A 12 -2.38 -7.46 -0.99
N VAL A 13 -1.81 -6.43 -0.36
CA VAL A 13 -0.71 -6.56 0.58
C VAL A 13 -1.27 -6.29 1.98
N ARG A 14 -1.13 -7.28 2.87
CA ARG A 14 -1.51 -7.13 4.27
C ARG A 14 -0.29 -7.28 5.16
N VAL A 15 -0.01 -6.28 5.98
CA VAL A 15 1.05 -6.31 6.99
C VAL A 15 0.40 -6.48 8.35
N LYS A 16 0.67 -7.63 8.97
CA LYS A 16 0.07 -7.99 10.25
C LYS A 16 0.90 -7.52 11.43
N GLY A 17 0.24 -7.24 12.55
CA GLY A 17 0.91 -7.03 13.83
C GLY A 17 1.58 -5.65 13.98
N LEU A 18 1.11 -4.66 13.22
CA LEU A 18 1.55 -3.27 13.40
C LEU A 18 0.88 -2.62 14.62
N GLY A 19 -0.33 -3.05 14.97
CA GLY A 19 -1.08 -2.52 16.10
C GLY A 19 -1.29 -1.01 15.97
N GLU A 20 -0.97 -0.27 17.04
CA GLU A 20 -1.11 1.19 17.07
C GLU A 20 -0.24 1.92 16.02
N LYS A 21 0.83 1.26 15.53
CA LYS A 21 1.71 1.83 14.50
C LYS A 21 1.08 1.80 13.11
N ALA A 22 0.04 0.99 12.89
CA ALA A 22 -0.57 0.82 11.56
C ALA A 22 -1.08 2.15 10.99
N GLN A 23 -1.69 2.98 11.84
CA GLN A 23 -2.21 4.29 11.41
C GLN A 23 -1.08 5.21 10.93
N ALA A 24 0.04 5.27 11.67
CA ALA A 24 1.17 6.10 11.29
C ALA A 24 1.80 5.64 9.97
N VAL A 25 1.86 4.32 9.73
CA VAL A 25 2.35 3.76 8.47
C VAL A 25 1.40 4.08 7.31
N VAL A 26 0.08 3.95 7.50
CA VAL A 26 -0.92 4.31 6.47
C VAL A 26 -0.77 5.78 6.06
N GLU A 27 -0.68 6.70 7.04
CA GLU A 27 -0.57 8.13 6.73
C GLU A 27 0.72 8.48 5.99
N ALA A 28 1.82 7.76 6.26
CA ALA A 28 3.07 7.92 5.54
C ALA A 28 3.04 7.34 4.12
N LEU A 29 2.15 6.37 3.85
CA LEU A 29 2.01 5.69 2.57
C LEU A 29 0.96 6.31 1.64
N LYS A 30 0.11 7.23 2.13
CA LYS A 30 -0.96 7.82 1.33
C LYS A 30 -0.40 8.37 0.01
N PRO A 31 -0.81 7.81 -1.14
CA PRO A 31 -0.35 8.27 -2.44
C PRO A 31 -0.88 9.68 -2.71
N ASP A 32 -0.17 10.43 -3.55
CA ASP A 32 -0.70 11.70 -4.06
C ASP A 32 -1.75 11.42 -5.14
N ASP A 33 -3.00 11.24 -4.69
CA ASP A 33 -4.18 10.95 -5.53
C ASP A 33 -4.35 11.94 -6.70
N LYS A 34 -3.77 13.14 -6.60
CA LYS A 34 -3.84 14.15 -7.68
C LYS A 34 -3.14 13.72 -8.96
N THR A 35 -2.24 12.73 -8.89
CA THR A 35 -1.43 12.27 -10.01
C THR A 35 -1.80 10.86 -10.48
N ALA A 36 -2.69 10.18 -9.76
CA ALA A 36 -3.07 8.82 -10.08
C ALA A 36 -3.90 8.77 -11.38
N PRO A 37 -3.58 7.86 -12.31
CA PRO A 37 -4.38 7.69 -13.51
C PRO A 37 -5.74 7.07 -13.19
N THR A 38 -6.79 7.46 -13.92
CA THR A 38 -8.18 7.03 -13.67
C THR A 38 -8.44 5.52 -13.79
N TRP A 39 -7.52 4.77 -14.40
CA TRP A 39 -7.58 3.31 -14.52
C TRP A 39 -6.93 2.57 -13.35
N LEU A 40 -6.26 3.28 -12.44
CA LEU A 40 -5.59 2.71 -11.28
C LEU A 40 -6.36 3.10 -10.02
N ARG A 41 -6.70 2.10 -9.21
CA ARG A 41 -7.25 2.31 -7.88
C ARG A 41 -6.27 1.77 -6.86
N VAL A 42 -5.85 2.65 -5.95
CA VAL A 42 -5.06 2.27 -4.78
C VAL A 42 -5.90 2.60 -3.55
N VAL A 43 -5.97 1.66 -2.60
CA VAL A 43 -6.70 1.85 -1.34
C VAL A 43 -5.84 1.38 -0.19
N GLU A 44 -5.54 2.29 0.72
CA GLU A 44 -4.87 2.03 1.98
C GLU A 44 -5.86 2.15 3.13
N ARG A 45 -5.81 1.19 4.06
CA ARG A 45 -6.63 1.23 5.27
C ARG A 45 -6.01 0.44 6.41
N VAL A 46 -6.49 0.71 7.62
CA VAL A 46 -6.22 -0.08 8.81
C VAL A 46 -7.43 -0.96 9.11
N GLU A 47 -7.22 -2.26 9.26
CA GLU A 47 -8.23 -3.24 9.71
C GLU A 47 -7.66 -3.98 10.92
N ASP A 48 -8.30 -3.89 12.09
CA ASP A 48 -7.88 -4.60 13.32
C ASP A 48 -6.40 -4.40 13.73
N GLY A 49 -5.83 -3.23 13.42
CA GLY A 49 -4.40 -2.93 13.68
C GLY A 49 -3.43 -3.52 12.65
N ASP A 50 -3.95 -4.09 11.55
CA ASP A 50 -3.20 -4.48 10.38
C ASP A 50 -3.29 -3.40 9.30
N LEU A 51 -2.21 -3.21 8.55
CA LEU A 51 -2.20 -2.39 7.34
C LEU A 51 -2.68 -3.23 6.16
N VAL A 52 -3.63 -2.70 5.38
CA VAL A 52 -4.11 -3.31 4.14
C VAL A 52 -3.96 -2.31 3.00
N LEU A 53 -3.27 -2.76 1.95
CA LEU A 53 -3.03 -2.02 0.71
C LEU A 53 -3.63 -2.82 -0.43
N GLU A 54 -4.53 -2.20 -1.19
CA GLU A 54 -5.15 -2.80 -2.37
C GLU A 54 -4.79 -2.00 -3.60
N VAL A 55 -4.30 -2.69 -4.63
CA VAL A 55 -4.04 -2.13 -5.95
C VAL A 55 -4.91 -2.87 -6.95
N GLU A 56 -5.77 -2.13 -7.65
CA GLU A 56 -6.75 -2.67 -8.60
C GLU A 56 -6.62 -1.92 -9.94
N ALA A 57 -6.52 -2.67 -11.04
CA ALA A 57 -6.42 -2.12 -12.39
C ALA A 57 -6.85 -3.13 -13.47
N PRO A 58 -7.11 -2.69 -14.71
CA PRO A 58 -7.28 -3.60 -15.85
C PRO A 58 -6.06 -4.50 -16.06
N LEU A 59 -6.28 -5.76 -16.47
CA LEU A 59 -5.23 -6.76 -16.60
C LEU A 59 -4.15 -6.37 -17.62
N GLU A 60 -4.49 -5.62 -18.67
CA GLU A 60 -3.52 -5.10 -19.64
C GLU A 60 -2.51 -4.11 -19.03
N LYS A 61 -2.77 -3.59 -17.82
CA LYS A 61 -1.88 -2.72 -17.05
C LYS A 61 -1.03 -3.48 -16.04
N LEU A 62 -0.94 -4.81 -16.12
CA LEU A 62 -0.16 -5.66 -15.20
C LEU A 62 1.26 -5.14 -14.94
N GLY A 63 1.96 -4.66 -15.98
CA GLY A 63 3.30 -4.09 -15.82
C GLY A 63 3.33 -2.83 -14.94
N SER A 64 2.32 -1.96 -15.07
CA SER A 64 2.16 -0.78 -14.21
C SER A 64 1.80 -1.19 -12.78
N VAL A 65 0.90 -2.17 -12.61
CA VAL A 65 0.54 -2.70 -11.28
C VAL A 65 1.78 -3.26 -10.57
N ARG A 66 2.62 -4.02 -11.28
CA ARG A 66 3.89 -4.52 -10.73
C ARG A 66 4.77 -3.39 -10.22
N ASN A 67 4.95 -2.32 -11.01
CA ASN A 67 5.78 -1.19 -10.62
C ASN A 67 5.19 -0.46 -9.41
N THR A 68 3.88 -0.17 -9.42
CA THR A 68 3.19 0.45 -8.28
C THR A 68 3.32 -0.37 -7.00
N VAL A 69 3.14 -1.69 -7.09
CA VAL A 69 3.31 -2.58 -5.93
C VAL A 69 4.77 -2.56 -5.44
N ASN A 70 5.76 -2.55 -6.33
CA ASN A 70 7.16 -2.44 -5.93
C ASN A 70 7.46 -1.13 -5.21
N GLU A 71 7.01 0.02 -5.76
CA GLU A 71 7.19 1.34 -5.15
C GLU A 71 6.54 1.39 -3.75
N ILE A 72 5.31 0.89 -3.63
CA ILE A 72 4.61 0.77 -2.34
C ILE A 72 5.41 -0.06 -1.34
N LEU A 73 6.00 -1.19 -1.77
CA LEU A 73 6.81 -2.05 -0.90
C LEU A 73 8.11 -1.37 -0.47
N GLU A 74 8.75 -0.58 -1.35
CA GLU A 74 9.93 0.21 -1.01
C GLU A 74 9.61 1.29 0.03
N PHE A 75 8.52 2.03 -0.16
CA PHE A 75 8.07 3.03 0.82
C PHE A 75 7.67 2.40 2.16
N LEU A 76 6.97 1.26 2.11
CA LEU A 76 6.59 0.51 3.31
C LEU A 76 7.84 0.07 4.08
N TYR A 77 8.85 -0.45 3.40
CA TYR A 77 10.12 -0.84 4.03
C TYR A 77 10.79 0.37 4.70
N ALA A 78 10.88 1.51 4.02
CA ALA A 78 11.47 2.73 4.56
C ALA A 78 10.69 3.27 5.79
N ALA A 79 9.36 3.25 5.73
CA ALA A 79 8.49 3.67 6.84
C ALA A 79 8.68 2.77 8.06
N LEU A 80 8.67 1.44 7.88
CA LEU A 80 8.87 0.48 8.96
C LEU A 80 10.26 0.62 9.60
N LYS A 81 11.30 0.76 8.77
CA LYS A 81 12.68 1.03 9.25
C LYS A 81 12.75 2.29 10.10
N THR A 82 12.09 3.36 9.67
CA THR A 82 12.08 4.62 10.40
C THR A 82 11.42 4.46 11.77
N ILE A 83 10.29 3.73 11.83
CA ILE A 83 9.55 3.49 13.07
C ILE A 83 10.33 2.56 14.03
N GLU A 84 11.05 1.56 13.52
CA GLU A 84 11.96 0.73 14.32
C GLU A 84 13.05 1.57 14.98
N VAL A 85 13.74 2.41 14.20
CA VAL A 85 14.82 3.27 14.69
C VAL A 85 14.33 4.25 15.77
N VAL A 86 13.17 4.87 15.57
CA VAL A 86 12.56 5.78 16.56
C VAL A 86 12.19 5.03 17.85
N SER A 87 11.69 3.80 17.73
CA SER A 87 11.32 2.96 18.88
C SER A 87 12.52 2.50 19.72
N GLU A 88 13.69 2.32 19.11
CA GLU A 88 14.93 1.93 19.80
C GLU A 88 15.67 3.14 20.40
N SER A 89 15.59 4.29 19.73
CA SER A 89 16.26 5.52 20.18
C SER A 89 15.65 6.11 21.46
N GLY A 90 14.37 5.82 21.74
CA GLY A 90 13.67 6.26 22.96
C GLY A 90 13.96 5.44 24.22
N LYS A 91 14.71 4.33 24.13
CA LYS A 91 15.06 3.48 25.29
C LYS A 91 16.43 3.79 25.90
N LYS A 92 17.12 4.85 25.44
CA LYS A 92 18.44 5.28 25.93
C LYS A 92 18.42 6.61 26.71
N GLN A 93 17.34 6.92 27.40
CA GLN A 93 17.30 8.00 28.40
C GLN A 93 16.86 7.48 29.76
#